data_AF-A0A935T3F6-F1
#
_entry.id   AF-A0A935T3F6-F1
#
_cell.length_a   1.000
_cell.length_b   1.000
_cell.length_c   1.000
_cell.angle_alpha   90.00
_cell.angle_beta   90.00
_cell.angle_gamma   90.00
#
_symmetry.space_group_name_H-M   'P 1'
#
loop_
_entity.id
_entity.type
_entity.pdbx_description
1 polymer ?
#
loop_
_entity_poly.entity_id
_entity_poly.type
_entity_poly.pdbx_seq_one_letter_code
_entity_poly.pdbx_strand_id
1 'polypeptide(L)'
;MTPFSWHDAYYSELQNLYSLLVVPLAFLAYRLASPADAARAVVPGAARFVARASLVFAALTMLDPIATGPLVASESLRGTAAATLVPFFFVYLGDLRVLLVAFAVARPELPFASTLARAAAATAIVPVGTGILYATLRAFAPEAHGQWLWMIYEAGFLLLCVVAVRRGLSRAGVTGPGRAFLEALFGYSAAYYALWLAADVLIVGAELDLGWAIRMVPNQLYYAFWVPFVSFRFFSATDAKAPR
;
A
#
# COMPACT_ATOMS: atom_id res chain seq x y z
N MET A 1 16.02 -30.30 -17.23
CA MET A 1 15.76 -28.88 -16.96
C MET A 1 14.27 -28.75 -16.70
N THR A 2 13.85 -28.27 -15.52
CA THR A 2 12.43 -27.98 -15.28
C THR A 2 12.01 -26.83 -16.19
N PRO A 3 10.84 -26.91 -16.85
CA PRO A 3 10.35 -25.80 -17.65
C PRO A 3 10.10 -24.59 -16.75
N PHE A 4 10.47 -23.40 -17.23
CA PHE A 4 10.24 -22.15 -16.53
C PHE A 4 8.72 -21.88 -16.38
N SER A 5 8.31 -21.39 -15.21
CA SER A 5 6.98 -20.82 -14.98
C SER A 5 7.10 -19.49 -14.23
N TRP A 6 6.19 -18.56 -14.52
CA TRP A 6 6.07 -17.31 -13.78
C TRP A 6 5.57 -17.53 -12.37
N HIS A 7 4.77 -18.56 -12.14
CA HIS A 7 4.41 -19.03 -10.81
C HIS A 7 5.65 -19.31 -9.94
N ASP A 8 6.60 -20.11 -10.42
CA ASP A 8 7.80 -20.45 -9.65
C ASP A 8 8.70 -19.24 -9.44
N ALA A 9 8.81 -18.38 -10.46
CA ALA A 9 9.52 -17.11 -10.33
C ALA A 9 8.87 -16.20 -9.28
N TYR A 10 7.53 -16.13 -9.24
CA TYR A 10 6.77 -15.34 -8.29
C TYR A 10 6.99 -15.83 -6.86
N TYR A 11 6.92 -17.15 -6.63
CA TYR A 11 7.12 -17.74 -5.30
C TYR A 11 8.59 -17.89 -4.87
N SER A 12 9.55 -17.53 -5.72
CA SER A 12 10.96 -17.56 -5.35
C SER A 12 11.29 -16.56 -4.23
N GLU A 13 12.25 -16.90 -3.36
CA GLU A 13 12.74 -15.98 -2.32
C GLU A 13 13.33 -14.70 -2.90
N LEU A 14 13.94 -14.79 -4.10
CA LEU A 14 14.45 -13.64 -4.82
C LEU A 14 13.35 -12.61 -5.04
N GLN A 15 12.19 -13.06 -5.53
CA GLN A 15 11.07 -12.16 -5.83
C GLN A 15 10.27 -11.77 -4.59
N ASN A 16 9.83 -12.73 -3.77
CA ASN A 16 8.89 -12.46 -2.67
C ASN A 16 9.54 -11.95 -1.39
N LEU A 17 10.88 -12.02 -1.27
CA LEU A 17 11.59 -11.52 -0.10
C LEU A 17 12.64 -10.50 -0.51
N TYR A 18 13.71 -10.94 -1.18
CA TYR A 18 14.90 -10.12 -1.32
C TYR A 18 14.68 -8.87 -2.19
N SER A 19 14.00 -9.00 -3.33
CA SER A 19 13.73 -7.86 -4.22
C SER A 19 12.94 -6.74 -3.53
N LEU A 20 12.08 -7.10 -2.58
CA LEU A 20 11.22 -6.16 -1.85
C LEU A 20 11.97 -5.37 -0.77
N LEU A 21 13.18 -5.81 -0.38
CA LEU A 21 14.01 -5.17 0.65
C LEU A 21 15.00 -4.15 0.08
N VAL A 22 15.44 -4.32 -1.17
CA VAL A 22 16.53 -3.51 -1.75
C VAL A 22 16.19 -2.02 -1.78
N VAL A 23 15.03 -1.66 -2.34
CA VAL A 23 14.66 -0.24 -2.49
C VAL A 23 14.35 0.42 -1.15
N PRO A 24 13.60 -0.19 -0.21
CA PRO A 24 13.41 0.40 1.12
C PRO A 24 14.72 0.60 1.89
N LEU A 25 15.69 -0.34 1.80
CA LEU A 25 17.01 -0.18 2.40
C LEU A 25 17.79 0.98 1.77
N ALA A 26 17.83 1.05 0.44
CA ALA A 26 18.47 2.14 -0.29
C ALA A 26 17.81 3.49 0.06
N PHE A 27 16.49 3.52 0.18
CA PHE A 27 15.75 4.70 0.60
C PHE A 27 16.13 5.12 2.02
N LEU A 28 16.19 4.21 2.98
CA LEU A 28 16.62 4.54 4.35
C LEU A 28 18.05 5.09 4.39
N ALA A 29 18.98 4.48 3.65
CA ALA A 29 20.35 4.99 3.51
C ALA A 29 20.38 6.39 2.90
N TYR A 30 19.60 6.61 1.83
CA TYR A 30 19.41 7.95 1.25
C TYR A 30 18.86 8.95 2.26
N ARG A 31 17.87 8.56 3.07
CA ARG A 31 17.26 9.45 4.09
C ARG A 31 18.22 9.80 5.22
N LEU A 32 19.17 8.92 5.54
CA LEU A 32 20.26 9.21 6.48
C LEU A 32 21.25 10.22 5.89
N ALA A 33 21.61 10.06 4.61
CA ALA A 33 22.55 10.96 3.92
C ALA A 33 21.92 12.31 3.53
N SER A 34 20.62 12.32 3.23
CA SER A 34 19.86 13.47 2.76
C SER A 34 18.56 13.60 3.55
N PRO A 35 18.60 14.25 4.74
CA PRO A 35 17.43 14.53 5.57
C PRO A 35 16.32 15.27 4.81
N ALA A 36 15.09 15.23 5.33
CA ALA A 36 13.97 15.88 4.63
C ALA A 36 14.11 17.39 4.77
N ASP A 37 14.05 18.08 3.65
CA ASP A 37 14.00 19.52 3.64
C ASP A 37 12.54 19.98 3.72
N ALA A 38 12.15 20.51 4.88
CA ALA A 38 10.80 21.00 5.11
C ALA A 38 10.43 22.20 4.22
N ALA A 39 11.42 22.96 3.73
CA ALA A 39 11.17 24.07 2.81
C ALA A 39 10.61 23.59 1.46
N ARG A 40 10.96 22.36 1.07
CA ARG A 40 10.50 21.73 -0.19
C ARG A 40 9.18 20.97 -0.05
N ALA A 41 8.53 21.03 1.11
CA ALA A 41 7.26 20.35 1.34
C ALA A 41 6.11 21.03 0.58
N VAL A 42 5.34 20.25 -0.18
CA VAL A 42 4.13 20.74 -0.87
C VAL A 42 3.02 21.20 0.09
N VAL A 43 3.02 20.70 1.34
CA VAL A 43 2.15 21.15 2.43
C VAL A 43 3.02 21.32 3.69
N PRO A 44 3.51 22.53 4.00
CA PRO A 44 4.46 22.75 5.10
C PRO A 44 3.99 22.20 6.46
N GLY A 45 2.70 22.33 6.78
CA GLY A 45 2.13 21.83 8.03
C GLY A 45 2.25 20.31 8.22
N ALA A 46 2.33 19.54 7.13
CA ALA A 46 2.45 18.07 7.18
C ALA A 46 3.92 17.58 7.06
N ALA A 47 4.89 18.47 6.87
CA ALA A 47 6.27 18.10 6.54
C ALA A 47 6.92 17.17 7.56
N ARG A 48 6.83 17.52 8.85
CA ARG A 48 7.39 16.70 9.93
C ARG A 48 6.73 15.33 10.00
N PHE A 49 5.41 15.28 9.79
CA PHE A 49 4.67 14.03 9.79
C PHE A 49 5.15 13.13 8.66
N VAL A 50 5.11 13.61 7.40
CA VAL A 50 5.49 12.81 6.23
C VAL A 50 6.96 12.37 6.28
N ALA A 51 7.86 13.23 6.77
CA ALA A 51 9.26 12.86 6.96
C ALA A 51 9.43 11.66 7.90
N ARG A 52 8.77 11.70 9.08
CA ARG A 52 8.84 10.60 10.07
C ARG A 52 8.10 9.36 9.58
N ALA A 53 6.89 9.54 9.04
CA ALA A 53 6.07 8.47 8.51
C ALA A 53 6.80 7.71 7.40
N SER A 54 7.56 8.38 6.52
CA SER A 54 8.33 7.70 5.48
C SER A 54 9.40 6.76 6.03
N LEU A 55 10.05 7.10 7.14
CA LEU A 55 11.04 6.20 7.78
C LEU A 55 10.35 4.99 8.41
N VAL A 56 9.27 5.24 9.16
CA VAL A 56 8.49 4.18 9.82
C VAL A 56 7.88 3.23 8.79
N PHE A 57 7.28 3.76 7.72
CA PHE A 57 6.68 2.94 6.68
C PHE A 57 7.73 2.22 5.82
N ALA A 58 8.92 2.77 5.59
CA ALA A 58 9.99 2.01 4.95
C ALA A 58 10.36 0.76 5.79
N ALA A 59 10.50 0.92 7.11
CA ALA A 59 10.77 -0.20 8.02
C ALA A 59 9.62 -1.22 8.02
N LEU A 60 8.38 -0.76 8.17
CA LEU A 60 7.21 -1.66 8.18
C LEU A 60 7.05 -2.41 6.86
N THR A 61 7.36 -1.77 5.73
CA THR A 61 7.25 -2.39 4.42
C THR A 61 8.32 -3.46 4.17
N MET A 62 9.49 -3.36 4.83
CA MET A 62 10.48 -4.44 4.87
C MET A 62 10.07 -5.58 5.82
N LEU A 63 9.48 -5.23 6.96
CA LEU A 63 9.02 -6.21 7.95
C LEU A 63 7.88 -7.07 7.42
N ASP A 64 7.04 -6.54 6.53
CA ASP A 64 5.91 -7.25 5.96
C ASP A 64 6.32 -8.56 5.26
N PRO A 65 7.11 -8.58 4.16
CA PRO A 65 7.47 -9.83 3.48
C PRO A 65 8.27 -10.80 4.37
N ILE A 66 8.99 -10.30 5.38
CA ILE A 66 9.65 -11.13 6.39
C ILE A 66 8.61 -11.80 7.30
N ALA A 67 7.62 -11.05 7.75
CA ALA A 67 6.58 -11.52 8.66
C ALA A 67 5.59 -12.45 7.94
N THR A 68 5.17 -12.11 6.73
CA THR A 68 4.18 -12.86 5.95
C THR A 68 4.79 -14.00 5.15
N GLY A 69 6.11 -14.02 4.94
CA GLY A 69 6.86 -15.12 4.35
C GLY A 69 7.50 -16.05 5.40
N PRO A 70 8.81 -15.93 5.68
CA PRO A 70 9.56 -16.91 6.48
C PRO A 70 9.03 -17.05 7.92
N LEU A 71 8.54 -15.98 8.55
CA LEU A 71 8.02 -16.04 9.91
C LEU A 71 6.72 -16.86 9.99
N VAL A 72 5.73 -16.58 9.14
CA VAL A 72 4.49 -17.38 9.08
C VAL A 72 4.75 -18.83 8.64
N ALA A 73 5.76 -19.07 7.80
CA ALA A 73 6.14 -20.42 7.37
C ALA A 73 6.87 -21.24 8.45
N SER A 74 7.35 -20.60 9.52
CA SER A 74 8.08 -21.24 10.61
C SER A 74 7.24 -22.31 11.33
N GLU A 75 7.92 -23.34 11.85
CA GLU A 75 7.26 -24.40 12.64
C GLU A 75 6.52 -23.84 13.86
N SER A 76 7.04 -22.77 14.47
CA SER A 76 6.45 -22.14 15.65
C SER A 76 5.08 -21.49 15.42
N LEU A 77 4.79 -21.02 14.19
CA LEU A 77 3.53 -20.32 13.89
C LEU A 77 2.59 -21.14 13.03
N ARG A 78 3.07 -22.20 12.38
CA ARG A 78 2.25 -23.05 11.52
C ARG A 78 1.04 -23.61 12.26
N GLY A 79 -0.15 -23.42 11.67
CA GLY A 79 -1.42 -23.90 12.24
C GLY A 79 -1.96 -23.08 13.41
N THR A 80 -1.29 -21.99 13.81
CA THR A 80 -1.77 -21.09 14.86
C THR A 80 -2.67 -19.99 14.30
N ALA A 81 -3.48 -19.36 15.15
CA ALA A 81 -4.24 -18.17 14.76
C ALA A 81 -3.34 -17.01 14.30
N ALA A 82 -2.11 -16.93 14.83
CA ALA A 82 -1.15 -15.91 14.45
C ALA A 82 -0.72 -16.04 12.97
N ALA A 83 -0.58 -17.26 12.44
CA ALA A 83 -0.29 -17.46 11.01
C ALA A 83 -1.36 -16.87 10.08
N THR A 84 -2.62 -16.82 10.54
CA THR A 84 -3.71 -16.16 9.82
C THR A 84 -3.73 -14.66 10.06
N LEU A 85 -3.57 -14.21 11.31
CA LEU A 85 -3.72 -12.79 11.67
C LEU A 85 -2.59 -11.90 11.16
N VAL A 86 -1.37 -12.42 11.05
CA VAL A 86 -0.19 -11.64 10.60
C VAL A 86 -0.39 -11.07 9.19
N PRO A 87 -0.75 -11.86 8.16
CA PRO A 87 -1.07 -11.31 6.84
C PRO A 87 -2.17 -10.24 6.85
N PHE A 88 -3.28 -10.48 7.55
CA PHE A 88 -4.37 -9.49 7.63
C PHE A 88 -3.94 -8.19 8.31
N PHE A 89 -3.10 -8.29 9.35
CA PHE A 89 -2.55 -7.12 10.03
C PHE A 89 -1.69 -6.28 9.07
N PHE A 90 -0.82 -6.91 8.29
CA PHE A 90 0.06 -6.20 7.36
C PHE A 90 -0.69 -5.61 6.16
N VAL A 91 -1.68 -6.32 5.63
CA VAL A 91 -2.60 -5.80 4.61
C VAL A 91 -3.32 -4.55 5.13
N TYR A 92 -3.88 -4.61 6.33
CA TYR A 92 -4.51 -3.46 6.97
C TYR A 92 -3.51 -2.30 7.19
N LEU A 93 -2.31 -2.60 7.67
CA LEU A 93 -1.28 -1.59 7.96
C LEU A 93 -0.79 -0.88 6.70
N GLY A 94 -0.62 -1.61 5.60
CA GLY A 94 -0.15 -1.03 4.35
C GLY A 94 -1.23 -0.27 3.56
N ASP A 95 -2.50 -0.39 3.95
CA ASP A 95 -3.56 0.52 3.53
C ASP A 95 -3.74 1.70 4.47
N LEU A 96 -3.59 1.45 5.78
CA LEU A 96 -3.57 2.49 6.80
C LEU A 96 -2.51 3.55 6.48
N ARG A 97 -1.32 3.16 6.01
CA ARG A 97 -0.28 4.15 5.64
C ARG A 97 -0.74 5.12 4.55
N VAL A 98 -1.50 4.65 3.57
CA VAL A 98 -2.02 5.50 2.48
C VAL A 98 -3.00 6.51 3.04
N LEU A 99 -3.98 6.04 3.80
CA LEU A 99 -5.01 6.89 4.36
C LEU A 99 -4.46 7.82 5.46
N LEU A 100 -3.51 7.36 6.26
CA LEU A 100 -2.89 8.16 7.30
C LEU A 100 -2.12 9.34 6.70
N VAL A 101 -1.33 9.10 5.64
CA VAL A 101 -0.66 10.18 4.91
C VAL A 101 -1.70 11.11 4.27
N ALA A 102 -2.74 10.56 3.64
CA ALA A 102 -3.77 11.37 3.01
C ALA A 102 -4.48 12.31 4.00
N PHE A 103 -4.90 11.79 5.16
CA PHE A 103 -5.54 12.59 6.20
C PHE A 103 -4.59 13.61 6.84
N ALA A 104 -3.34 13.23 7.12
CA ALA A 104 -2.36 14.16 7.68
C ALA A 104 -2.00 15.31 6.73
N VAL A 105 -1.99 15.06 5.42
CA VAL A 105 -1.74 16.09 4.41
C VAL A 105 -2.98 16.94 4.14
N ALA A 106 -4.17 16.34 4.13
CA ALA A 106 -5.42 17.06 3.92
C ALA A 106 -5.76 18.00 5.09
N ARG A 107 -5.42 17.61 6.32
CA ARG A 107 -5.79 18.31 7.57
C ARG A 107 -4.61 18.31 8.58
N PRO A 108 -3.50 19.00 8.26
CA PRO A 108 -2.28 18.99 9.08
C PRO A 108 -2.46 19.60 10.48
N GLU A 109 -3.52 20.37 10.70
CA GLU A 109 -3.87 20.98 11.98
C GLU A 109 -4.49 19.99 12.98
N LEU A 110 -4.94 18.81 12.52
CA LEU A 110 -5.55 17.83 13.40
C LEU A 110 -4.51 17.11 14.28
N PRO A 111 -4.85 16.81 15.55
CA PRO A 111 -4.01 15.98 16.40
C PRO A 111 -3.78 14.59 15.79
N PHE A 112 -2.58 14.05 15.95
CA PHE A 112 -2.20 12.74 15.39
C PHE A 112 -3.19 11.62 15.76
N ALA A 113 -3.67 11.57 17.00
CA ALA A 113 -4.64 10.56 17.44
C ALA A 113 -5.96 10.61 16.65
N SER A 114 -6.45 11.81 16.33
CA SER A 114 -7.67 12.00 15.51
C SER A 114 -7.42 11.57 14.07
N THR A 115 -6.27 11.94 13.51
CA THR A 115 -5.84 11.55 12.16
C THR A 115 -5.69 10.03 12.05
N LEU A 116 -5.07 9.39 13.04
CA LEU A 116 -4.91 7.94 13.11
C LEU A 116 -6.26 7.23 13.25
N ALA A 117 -7.14 7.69 14.14
CA ALA A 117 -8.45 7.10 14.32
C ALA A 117 -9.30 7.17 13.05
N ARG A 118 -9.29 8.31 12.35
CA ARG A 118 -9.99 8.50 11.07
C ARG A 118 -9.42 7.61 9.98
N ALA A 119 -8.10 7.55 9.86
CA ALA A 119 -7.43 6.69 8.89
C ALA A 119 -7.72 5.21 9.17
N ALA A 120 -7.65 4.79 10.43
CA ALA A 120 -7.96 3.42 10.87
C ALA A 120 -9.42 3.04 10.58
N ALA A 121 -10.36 3.91 10.92
CA ALA A 121 -11.78 3.69 10.63
C ALA A 121 -12.04 3.58 9.13
N ALA A 122 -11.45 4.48 8.33
CA ALA A 122 -11.59 4.44 6.87
C ALA A 122 -10.93 3.20 6.26
N THR A 123 -9.77 2.78 6.78
CA THR A 123 -9.06 1.56 6.36
C THR A 123 -9.90 0.32 6.64
N ALA A 124 -10.60 0.26 7.78
CA ALA A 124 -11.41 -0.89 8.17
C ALA A 124 -12.63 -1.13 7.26
N ILE A 125 -13.09 -0.13 6.50
CA ILE A 125 -14.24 -0.25 5.61
C ILE A 125 -14.03 -1.39 4.59
N VAL A 126 -12.86 -1.45 3.97
CA VAL A 126 -12.56 -2.43 2.91
C VAL A 126 -12.46 -3.87 3.43
N PRO A 127 -11.64 -4.22 4.45
CA PRO A 127 -11.57 -5.58 4.96
C PRO A 127 -12.89 -6.04 5.59
N VAL A 128 -13.62 -5.17 6.30
CA VAL A 128 -14.94 -5.54 6.85
C VAL A 128 -15.94 -5.81 5.73
N GLY A 129 -16.03 -4.92 4.74
CA GLY A 129 -16.88 -5.13 3.57
C GLY A 129 -16.52 -6.39 2.79
N THR A 130 -15.22 -6.64 2.63
CA THR A 130 -14.68 -7.84 1.99
C THR A 130 -15.09 -9.11 2.74
N GLY A 131 -14.91 -9.14 4.06
CA GLY A 131 -15.29 -10.29 4.89
C GLY A 131 -16.79 -10.59 4.81
N ILE A 132 -17.64 -9.57 4.88
CA ILE A 132 -19.10 -9.71 4.75
C ILE A 132 -19.47 -10.23 3.35
N LEU A 133 -18.94 -9.62 2.29
CA LEU A 133 -19.26 -10.00 0.92
C LEU A 133 -18.77 -11.41 0.60
N TYR A 134 -17.55 -11.76 1.00
CA TYR A 134 -16.99 -13.09 0.78
C TYR A 134 -17.72 -14.17 1.58
N ALA A 135 -18.08 -13.90 2.85
CA ALA A 135 -18.89 -14.83 3.65
C ALA A 135 -20.27 -15.06 3.02
N THR A 136 -20.90 -14.00 2.51
CA THR A 136 -22.18 -14.08 1.81
C THR A 136 -22.04 -14.89 0.52
N LEU A 137 -21.01 -14.62 -0.29
CA LEU A 137 -20.71 -15.39 -1.49
C LEU A 137 -20.53 -16.88 -1.17
N ARG A 138 -19.74 -17.21 -0.15
CA ARG A 138 -19.50 -18.60 0.29
C ARG A 138 -20.75 -19.30 0.80
N ALA A 139 -21.73 -18.56 1.34
CA ALA A 139 -23.01 -19.12 1.73
C ALA A 139 -23.86 -19.58 0.53
N PHE A 140 -23.72 -18.93 -0.63
CA PHE A 140 -24.41 -19.30 -1.87
C PHE A 140 -23.59 -20.19 -2.80
N ALA A 141 -22.26 -20.10 -2.72
CA ALA A 141 -21.30 -20.87 -3.50
C ALA A 141 -20.19 -21.40 -2.58
N PRO A 142 -20.40 -22.54 -1.90
CA PRO A 142 -19.43 -23.12 -0.96
C PRO A 142 -18.10 -23.53 -1.61
N GLU A 143 -18.05 -23.63 -2.94
CA GLU A 143 -16.83 -23.93 -3.69
C GLU A 143 -16.10 -22.67 -4.20
N ALA A 144 -16.55 -21.47 -3.80
CA ALA A 144 -15.92 -20.23 -4.25
C ALA A 144 -14.43 -20.21 -3.86
N HIS A 145 -13.59 -19.93 -4.86
CA HIS A 145 -12.13 -19.99 -4.76
C HIS A 145 -11.60 -18.95 -3.76
N GLY A 146 -10.60 -19.33 -2.94
CA GLY A 146 -10.04 -18.45 -1.91
C GLY A 146 -9.54 -17.11 -2.42
N GLN A 147 -9.03 -17.09 -3.67
CA GLN A 147 -8.57 -15.87 -4.34
C GLN A 147 -9.66 -14.80 -4.51
N TRP A 148 -10.94 -15.18 -4.51
CA TRP A 148 -12.03 -14.19 -4.64
C TRP A 148 -12.06 -13.24 -3.45
N LEU A 149 -11.61 -13.67 -2.27
CA LEU A 149 -11.45 -12.79 -1.11
C LEU A 149 -10.52 -11.62 -1.45
N TRP A 150 -9.36 -11.91 -2.06
CA TRP A 150 -8.36 -10.92 -2.45
C TRP A 150 -8.85 -10.04 -3.60
N MET A 151 -9.52 -10.61 -4.60
CA MET A 151 -10.11 -9.83 -5.69
C MET A 151 -11.17 -8.84 -5.21
N ILE A 152 -12.04 -9.26 -4.28
CA ILE A 152 -13.04 -8.38 -3.66
C ILE A 152 -12.32 -7.26 -2.89
N TYR A 153 -11.28 -7.60 -2.13
CA TYR A 153 -10.49 -6.64 -1.38
C TYR A 153 -9.84 -5.59 -2.29
N GLU A 154 -9.13 -6.06 -3.32
CA GLU A 154 -8.40 -5.23 -4.27
C GLU A 154 -9.35 -4.29 -5.04
N ALA A 155 -10.50 -4.81 -5.48
CA ALA A 155 -11.56 -4.00 -6.07
C ALA A 155 -12.13 -2.96 -5.10
N GLY A 156 -12.32 -3.35 -3.83
CA GLY A 156 -12.80 -2.47 -2.77
C GLY A 156 -11.86 -1.30 -2.50
N PHE A 157 -10.56 -1.55 -2.38
CA PHE A 157 -9.57 -0.49 -2.14
C PHE A 157 -9.33 0.38 -3.39
N LEU A 158 -9.36 -0.21 -4.58
CA LEU A 158 -9.35 0.53 -5.84
C LEU A 158 -10.53 1.52 -5.90
N LEU A 159 -11.74 1.05 -5.60
CA LEU A 159 -12.93 1.90 -5.56
C LEU A 159 -12.79 3.01 -4.51
N LEU A 160 -12.26 2.68 -3.33
CA LEU A 160 -12.00 3.66 -2.28
C LEU A 160 -11.05 4.77 -2.76
N CYS A 161 -9.96 4.43 -3.45
CA CYS A 161 -9.02 5.40 -4.01
C CYS A 161 -9.70 6.32 -5.05
N VAL A 162 -10.48 5.73 -5.97
CA VAL A 162 -11.20 6.49 -7.01
C VAL A 162 -12.23 7.45 -6.39
N VAL A 163 -12.99 6.99 -5.40
CA VAL A 163 -13.98 7.81 -4.69
C VAL A 163 -13.31 8.91 -3.88
N ALA A 164 -12.19 8.60 -3.20
CA ALA A 164 -11.41 9.58 -2.44
C ALA A 164 -10.92 10.73 -3.33
N VAL A 165 -10.36 10.43 -4.50
CA VAL A 165 -9.93 11.44 -5.48
C VAL A 165 -11.09 12.29 -5.98
N ARG A 166 -12.17 11.64 -6.45
CA ARG A 166 -13.26 12.35 -7.14
C ARG A 166 -14.14 13.17 -6.20
N ARG A 167 -14.37 12.69 -4.98
CA ARG A 167 -15.35 13.27 -4.03
C ARG A 167 -14.73 13.67 -2.71
N GLY A 168 -13.81 12.86 -2.18
CA GLY A 168 -13.19 13.09 -0.87
C GLY A 168 -12.37 14.37 -0.83
N LEU A 169 -11.48 14.57 -1.81
CA LEU A 169 -10.58 15.74 -1.85
C LEU A 169 -11.34 17.06 -1.99
N SER A 170 -12.36 17.10 -2.84
CA SER A 170 -13.19 18.29 -3.03
C SER A 170 -13.98 18.63 -1.76
N ARG A 171 -14.55 17.63 -1.06
CA ARG A 171 -15.26 17.85 0.22
C ARG A 171 -14.33 18.30 1.35
N ALA A 172 -13.08 17.86 1.32
CA ALA A 172 -12.07 18.28 2.30
C ALA A 172 -11.55 19.70 2.07
N GLY A 173 -11.92 20.36 0.96
CA GLY A 173 -11.47 21.71 0.64
C GLY A 173 -9.99 21.81 0.27
N VAL A 174 -9.34 20.69 -0.05
CA VAL A 174 -7.91 20.68 -0.41
C VAL A 174 -7.73 21.26 -1.81
N THR A 175 -6.83 22.23 -1.94
CA THR A 175 -6.54 22.95 -3.20
C THR A 175 -5.04 23.00 -3.48
N GLY A 176 -4.67 23.46 -4.68
CA GLY A 176 -3.28 23.74 -5.04
C GLY A 176 -2.35 22.51 -4.99
N PRO A 177 -1.08 22.69 -4.59
CA PRO A 177 -0.08 21.62 -4.55
C PRO A 177 -0.47 20.43 -3.66
N GLY A 178 -1.16 20.68 -2.54
CA GLY A 178 -1.63 19.62 -1.65
C GLY A 178 -2.66 18.71 -2.32
N ARG A 179 -3.56 19.28 -3.14
CA ARG A 179 -4.52 18.50 -3.92
C ARG A 179 -3.80 17.63 -4.95
N ALA A 180 -2.88 18.22 -5.72
CA ALA A 180 -2.12 17.48 -6.73
C ALA A 180 -1.29 16.34 -6.14
N PHE A 181 -0.74 16.52 -4.92
CA PHE A 181 -0.07 15.45 -4.19
C PHE A 181 -1.05 14.33 -3.81
N LEU A 182 -2.21 14.65 -3.24
CA LEU A 182 -3.20 13.66 -2.84
C LEU A 182 -3.80 12.89 -4.04
N GLU A 183 -4.03 13.58 -5.17
CA GLU A 183 -4.44 12.94 -6.43
C GLU A 183 -3.38 11.95 -6.91
N ALA A 184 -2.09 12.31 -6.83
CA ALA A 184 -0.98 11.41 -7.16
C ALA A 184 -0.87 10.23 -6.18
N LEU A 185 -1.05 10.46 -4.87
CA LEU A 185 -1.02 9.43 -3.84
C LEU A 185 -2.08 8.35 -4.08
N PHE A 186 -3.33 8.78 -4.28
CA PHE A 186 -4.43 7.86 -4.55
C PHE A 186 -4.36 7.26 -5.95
N GLY A 187 -3.88 8.01 -6.95
CA GLY A 187 -3.66 7.50 -8.30
C GLY A 187 -2.61 6.39 -8.34
N TYR A 188 -1.48 6.57 -7.64
CA TYR A 188 -0.46 5.54 -7.47
C TYR A 188 -1.04 4.30 -6.77
N SER A 189 -1.85 4.53 -5.72
CA SER A 189 -2.46 3.44 -4.96
C SER A 189 -3.49 2.65 -5.77
N ALA A 190 -4.35 3.36 -6.51
CA ALA A 190 -5.28 2.77 -7.45
C ALA A 190 -4.56 1.95 -8.54
N ALA A 191 -3.42 2.42 -9.04
CA ALA A 191 -2.69 1.74 -10.10
C ALA A 191 -2.21 0.34 -9.66
N TYR A 192 -1.57 0.21 -8.51
CA TYR A 192 -1.11 -1.12 -8.07
C TYR A 192 -2.28 -2.03 -7.65
N TYR A 193 -3.37 -1.49 -7.09
CA TYR A 193 -4.57 -2.29 -6.80
C TYR A 193 -5.28 -2.78 -8.07
N ALA A 194 -5.32 -1.96 -9.12
CA ALA A 194 -5.84 -2.37 -10.42
C ALA A 194 -4.97 -3.46 -11.07
N LEU A 195 -3.65 -3.37 -10.93
CA LEU A 195 -2.71 -4.39 -11.42
C LEU A 195 -2.85 -5.72 -10.67
N TRP A 196 -3.00 -5.69 -9.35
CA TRP A 196 -3.27 -6.90 -8.56
C TRP A 196 -4.58 -7.56 -8.99
N LEU A 197 -5.66 -6.78 -9.09
CA LEU A 197 -6.96 -7.29 -9.51
C LEU A 197 -6.90 -7.89 -10.92
N ALA A 198 -6.22 -7.21 -11.85
CA ALA A 198 -6.03 -7.71 -13.21
C ALA A 198 -5.21 -9.02 -13.22
N ALA A 199 -4.15 -9.11 -12.41
CA ALA A 199 -3.37 -10.33 -12.27
C ALA A 199 -4.25 -11.50 -11.78
N ASP A 200 -5.09 -11.27 -10.76
CA ASP A 200 -5.96 -12.32 -10.23
C ASP A 200 -7.05 -12.77 -11.18
N VAL A 201 -7.61 -11.85 -11.97
CA VAL A 201 -8.52 -12.22 -13.07
C VAL A 201 -7.81 -13.13 -14.07
N LEU A 202 -6.55 -12.86 -14.42
CA LEU A 202 -5.80 -13.70 -15.35
C LEU A 202 -5.44 -15.06 -14.74
N ILE A 203 -5.07 -15.11 -13.45
CA ILE A 203 -4.73 -16.34 -12.74
C ILE A 203 -5.96 -17.23 -12.58
N VAL A 204 -7.06 -16.68 -12.05
CA VAL A 204 -8.23 -17.47 -11.64
C VAL A 204 -9.26 -17.60 -12.75
N GLY A 205 -9.49 -16.52 -13.51
CA GLY A 205 -10.52 -16.48 -14.53
C GLY A 205 -10.07 -17.03 -15.89
N ALA A 206 -8.78 -16.90 -16.21
CA ALA A 206 -8.23 -17.34 -17.50
C ALA A 206 -7.16 -18.44 -17.37
N GLU A 207 -6.79 -18.84 -16.14
CA GLU A 207 -5.76 -19.86 -15.87
C GLU A 207 -4.41 -19.56 -16.55
N LEU A 208 -4.07 -18.27 -16.68
CA LEU A 208 -2.86 -17.82 -17.36
C LEU A 208 -1.71 -17.59 -16.39
N ASP A 209 -0.62 -18.32 -16.58
CA ASP A 209 0.62 -18.17 -15.80
C ASP A 209 1.21 -16.74 -15.87
N LEU A 210 0.96 -16.02 -16.97
CA LEU A 210 1.34 -14.61 -17.13
C LEU A 210 0.78 -13.71 -16.01
N GLY A 211 -0.36 -14.07 -15.40
CA GLY A 211 -0.91 -13.33 -14.27
C GLY A 211 0.06 -13.23 -13.09
N TRP A 212 0.87 -14.27 -12.83
CA TRP A 212 1.91 -14.24 -11.80
C TRP A 212 3.02 -13.23 -12.10
N ALA A 213 3.42 -13.12 -13.37
CA ALA A 213 4.37 -12.11 -13.82
C ALA A 213 3.84 -10.69 -13.61
N ILE A 214 2.56 -10.47 -13.94
CA ILE A 214 1.90 -9.18 -13.72
C ILE A 214 1.84 -8.88 -12.23
N ARG A 215 1.54 -9.86 -11.37
CA ARG A 215 1.44 -9.71 -9.90
C ARG A 215 2.75 -9.29 -9.24
N MET A 216 3.90 -9.56 -9.86
CA MET A 216 5.21 -9.06 -9.41
C MET A 216 5.29 -7.53 -9.42
N VAL A 217 4.69 -6.88 -10.41
CA VAL A 217 4.75 -5.41 -10.59
C VAL A 217 4.07 -4.65 -9.45
N PRO A 218 2.80 -4.89 -9.10
CA PRO A 218 2.17 -4.23 -7.96
C PRO A 218 2.84 -4.57 -6.64
N ASN A 219 3.44 -5.76 -6.47
CA ASN A 219 4.29 -6.05 -5.30
C ASN A 219 5.46 -5.07 -5.22
N GLN A 220 6.19 -4.83 -6.32
CA GLN A 220 7.25 -3.82 -6.33
C GLN A 220 6.70 -2.41 -6.05
N LEU A 221 5.60 -2.03 -6.68
CA LEU A 221 5.01 -0.70 -6.48
C LEU A 221 4.59 -0.48 -5.02
N TYR A 222 4.03 -1.50 -4.38
CA TYR A 222 3.55 -1.45 -3.00
C TYR A 222 4.68 -1.56 -1.97
N TYR A 223 5.58 -2.54 -2.14
CA TYR A 223 6.63 -2.84 -1.16
C TYR A 223 7.87 -1.98 -1.35
N ALA A 224 8.35 -1.87 -2.58
CA ALA A 224 9.63 -1.24 -2.86
C ALA A 224 9.50 0.28 -3.08
N PHE A 225 8.53 0.69 -3.89
CA PHE A 225 8.53 2.05 -4.46
C PHE A 225 7.54 3.03 -3.83
N TRP A 226 6.53 2.56 -3.09
CA TRP A 226 5.49 3.44 -2.53
C TRP A 226 6.08 4.51 -1.60
N VAL A 227 6.95 4.12 -0.66
CA VAL A 227 7.53 5.07 0.31
C VAL A 227 8.45 6.10 -0.38
N PRO A 228 9.40 5.71 -1.25
CA PRO A 228 10.17 6.65 -2.05
C PRO A 228 9.29 7.60 -2.86
N PHE A 229 8.27 7.09 -3.54
CA PHE A 229 7.32 7.88 -4.31
C PHE A 229 6.66 8.96 -3.44
N VAL A 230 6.09 8.56 -2.29
CA VAL A 230 5.44 9.48 -1.36
C VAL A 230 6.41 10.55 -0.86
N SER A 231 7.62 10.15 -0.45
CA SER A 231 8.62 11.08 0.08
C SER A 231 9.08 12.08 -0.98
N PHE A 232 9.52 11.60 -2.15
CA PHE A 232 10.03 12.47 -3.20
C PHE A 232 8.95 13.38 -3.77
N ARG A 233 7.73 12.87 -3.96
CA ARG A 233 6.62 13.68 -4.48
C ARG A 233 6.16 14.74 -3.49
N PHE A 234 6.24 14.46 -2.18
CA PHE A 234 5.87 15.41 -1.14
C PHE A 234 6.91 16.51 -0.92
N PHE A 235 8.20 16.17 -1.02
CA PHE A 235 9.32 17.12 -0.88
C PHE A 235 9.85 17.61 -2.24
N SER A 236 8.95 17.81 -3.21
CA SER A 236 9.28 18.21 -4.59
C SER A 236 9.03 19.69 -4.88
N ALA A 237 8.60 20.50 -3.91
CA ALA A 237 8.39 21.92 -4.18
C ALA A 237 9.73 22.55 -4.56
N THR A 238 9.79 23.15 -5.75
CA THR A 238 10.87 24.05 -6.15
C THR A 238 10.54 25.42 -5.58
N ASP A 239 11.52 26.10 -4.98
CA ASP A 239 11.40 27.46 -4.43
C ASP A 239 10.86 28.43 -5.48
N ALA A 240 9.54 28.51 -5.59
CA ALA A 240 8.86 29.61 -6.26
C ALA A 240 8.87 30.78 -5.27
N LYS A 241 9.95 31.56 -5.32
CA LYS A 241 10.25 32.84 -4.63
C LYS A 241 11.43 32.74 -3.63
N ALA A 242 12.64 32.58 -4.14
CA ALA A 242 13.70 33.43 -3.64
C ALA A 242 13.49 34.83 -4.27
N PRO A 243 13.13 35.88 -3.52
CA PRO A 243 13.32 37.23 -4.04
C PRO A 243 14.82 37.37 -4.32
N ARG A 244 15.18 37.60 -5.58
CA ARG A 244 16.49 38.15 -5.93
C ARG A 244 16.47 39.64 -5.62
#